data_AF-A0A7C5HUL1-F1
#
_entry.id   AF-A0A7C5HUL1-F1
#
_cell.length_a   1.000
_cell.length_b   1.000
_cell.length_c   1.000
_cell.angle_alpha   90.00
_cell.angle_beta   90.00
_cell.angle_gamma   90.00
#
_symmetry.space_group_name_H-M   'P 1'
#
loop_
_entity.id
_entity.type
_entity.pdbx_description
1 polymer ?
#
loop_
_entity_poly.entity_id
_entity_poly.type
_entity_poly.pdbx_seq_one_letter_code
_entity_poly.pdbx_strand_id
1 'polypeptide(L)'
;MPNINLTEAKRAKNDEFYTQYHDIEKEINAYIDYDPDVFRGKTILLPCDDPEWSNFTKYFAQNFERFGIKKLISTSYASASKKYKDGYQPTWFETTDSQYDEDKTTILGKIFTLDHDKTGDGKIDIEDLDWHYLQRDGDFRSKEVKKLRDEADIIITNPPFSLFREFLAWIVQADKDFLIIGNMNAITYKEVFPLIKENKMWFGPSISSGDREFQVPDNYPINAAGWRIDEEGRKFLRIKGVRWFTNIDHGRRHQPLPLMSMKENLKFNKKLRGKTSYVHYDNYDAIEIPFTNAIPSDYDDIMGVPISFLDKYCPEQFEIVWQASGNTRASAPKKILKRLNYRSHSEDRGGCTIVNGKRTYGRILIKHRK
;
A
#
# COMPACT_ATOMS: atom_id res chain seq x y z
N MET A 1 -31.12 -12.50 -13.06
CA MET A 1 -30.84 -11.11 -13.48
C MET A 1 -29.56 -10.66 -12.77
N PRO A 2 -28.50 -10.25 -13.49
CA PRO A 2 -27.25 -9.85 -12.85
C PRO A 2 -27.46 -8.51 -12.12
N ASN A 3 -26.85 -8.37 -10.95
CA ASN A 3 -26.86 -7.16 -10.13
C ASN A 3 -26.18 -5.98 -10.86
N ILE A 4 -26.91 -5.28 -11.72
CA ILE A 4 -26.44 -4.07 -12.40
C ILE A 4 -26.10 -2.97 -11.36
N ASN A 5 -26.93 -2.82 -10.32
CA ASN A 5 -26.73 -1.81 -9.25
C ASN A 5 -25.49 -2.04 -8.37
N LEU A 6 -25.07 -3.28 -8.09
CA LEU A 6 -23.82 -3.52 -7.33
C LEU A 6 -22.57 -3.28 -8.19
N THR A 7 -22.70 -3.38 -9.51
CA THR A 7 -21.61 -3.15 -10.46
C THR A 7 -21.44 -1.66 -10.73
N GLU A 8 -22.54 -0.91 -10.78
CA GLU A 8 -22.54 0.56 -10.84
C GLU A 8 -22.06 1.19 -9.52
N ALA A 9 -22.49 0.69 -8.36
CA ALA A 9 -21.97 1.14 -7.06
C ALA A 9 -20.48 0.82 -6.83
N LYS A 10 -19.94 -0.20 -7.54
CA LYS A 10 -18.50 -0.46 -7.60
C LYS A 10 -17.75 0.43 -8.59
N ARG A 11 -18.41 0.84 -9.69
CA ARG A 11 -17.86 1.79 -10.68
C ARG A 11 -17.86 3.24 -10.18
N ALA A 12 -18.81 3.60 -9.31
CA ALA A 12 -18.95 4.91 -8.71
C ALA A 12 -18.09 5.14 -7.44
N LYS A 13 -17.28 4.15 -7.01
CA LYS A 13 -16.28 4.37 -5.96
C LYS A 13 -15.08 5.07 -6.59
N ASN A 14 -15.09 6.38 -6.41
CA ASN A 14 -13.95 7.23 -6.69
C ASN A 14 -12.86 6.90 -5.65
N ASP A 15 -11.65 6.63 -6.14
CA ASP A 15 -10.49 6.25 -5.33
C ASP A 15 -9.34 7.28 -5.46
N GLU A 16 -9.62 8.48 -5.99
CA GLU A 16 -8.64 9.57 -6.07
C GLU A 16 -8.55 10.26 -4.70
N PHE A 17 -7.48 9.94 -3.99
CA PHE A 17 -7.27 10.31 -2.61
C PHE A 17 -5.92 11.01 -2.47
N TYR A 18 -5.95 12.30 -2.18
CA TYR A 18 -4.70 13.05 -1.98
C TYR A 18 -4.12 12.69 -0.61
N THR A 19 -2.87 12.21 -0.63
CA THR A 19 -2.14 11.83 0.58
C THR A 19 -1.61 13.09 1.27
N GLN A 20 -1.69 13.15 2.59
CA GLN A 20 -1.24 14.29 3.36
C GLN A 20 0.29 14.34 3.45
N TYR A 21 0.87 15.54 3.38
CA TYR A 21 2.33 15.74 3.45
C TYR A 21 2.95 15.07 4.69
N HIS A 22 2.34 15.23 5.87
CA HIS A 22 2.87 14.68 7.11
C HIS A 22 2.85 13.14 7.15
N ASP A 23 1.89 12.49 6.46
CA ASP A 23 1.85 11.02 6.35
C ASP A 23 3.00 10.52 5.46
N ILE A 24 3.33 11.26 4.39
CA ILE A 24 4.48 10.98 3.52
C ILE A 24 5.78 11.17 4.31
N GLU A 25 5.96 12.33 4.94
CA GLU A 25 7.16 12.66 5.70
C GLU A 25 7.45 11.62 6.78
N LYS A 26 6.44 11.24 7.57
CA LYS A 26 6.59 10.24 8.63
C LYS A 26 7.00 8.87 8.07
N GLU A 27 6.46 8.50 6.93
CA GLU A 27 6.78 7.23 6.27
C GLU A 27 8.20 7.24 5.70
N ILE A 28 8.58 8.30 4.97
CA ILE A 28 9.89 8.42 4.33
C ILE A 28 11.02 8.49 5.37
N ASN A 29 10.84 9.25 6.44
CA ASN A 29 11.84 9.35 7.52
C ASN A 29 12.16 7.98 8.13
N ALA A 30 11.20 7.05 8.21
CA ALA A 30 11.44 5.74 8.79
C ALA A 30 12.37 4.85 7.93
N TYR A 31 12.43 5.08 6.61
CA TYR A 31 13.39 4.42 5.72
C TYR A 31 14.77 5.06 5.85
N ILE A 32 14.83 6.40 5.89
CA ILE A 32 16.08 7.17 6.03
C ILE A 32 16.75 6.90 7.38
N ASP A 33 15.97 6.78 8.46
CA ASP A 33 16.47 6.45 9.79
C ASP A 33 17.13 5.06 9.83
N TYR A 34 16.74 4.16 8.92
CA TYR A 34 17.29 2.82 8.80
C TYR A 34 18.48 2.75 7.83
N ASP A 35 18.34 3.37 6.66
CA ASP A 35 19.39 3.54 5.66
C ASP A 35 19.41 4.99 5.15
N PRO A 36 20.39 5.81 5.61
CA PRO A 36 20.50 7.21 5.22
C PRO A 36 20.71 7.44 3.72
N ASP A 37 21.18 6.42 2.99
CA ASP A 37 21.52 6.51 1.57
C ASP A 37 20.48 5.84 0.67
N VAL A 38 19.33 5.43 1.22
CA VAL A 38 18.26 4.72 0.49
C VAL A 38 17.81 5.42 -0.79
N PHE A 39 17.80 6.75 -0.82
CA PHE A 39 17.44 7.57 -1.99
C PHE A 39 18.65 8.18 -2.71
N ARG A 40 19.86 8.04 -2.18
CA ARG A 40 21.04 8.73 -2.70
C ARG A 40 21.42 8.18 -4.08
N GLY A 41 21.58 9.08 -5.03
CA GLY A 41 21.95 8.77 -6.41
C GLY A 41 20.86 8.02 -7.19
N LYS A 42 19.65 7.90 -6.63
CA LYS A 42 18.53 7.17 -7.23
C LYS A 42 17.68 8.07 -8.12
N THR A 43 17.10 7.48 -9.16
CA THR A 43 16.02 8.08 -9.93
C THR A 43 14.67 7.64 -9.34
N ILE A 44 13.84 8.59 -8.93
CA ILE A 44 12.52 8.32 -8.34
C ILE A 44 11.43 8.68 -9.33
N LEU A 45 10.52 7.73 -9.59
CA LEU A 45 9.32 7.94 -10.39
C LEU A 45 8.09 8.06 -9.48
N LEU A 46 7.33 9.13 -9.67
CA LEU A 46 6.10 9.46 -8.94
C LEU A 46 4.91 9.51 -9.93
N PRO A 47 4.33 8.38 -10.33
CA PRO A 47 3.12 8.40 -11.14
C PRO A 47 1.98 8.96 -10.32
N CYS A 48 1.45 10.12 -10.66
CA CYS A 48 0.39 10.78 -9.90
C CYS A 48 -0.68 11.34 -10.84
N ASP A 49 -1.89 11.60 -10.34
CA ASP A 49 -2.93 12.17 -11.20
C ASP A 49 -2.66 13.66 -11.47
N ASP A 50 -2.06 14.36 -10.50
CA ASP A 50 -1.75 15.79 -10.56
C ASP A 50 -0.41 16.12 -9.87
N PRO A 51 0.73 16.13 -10.60
CA PRO A 51 2.05 16.41 -10.07
C PRO A 51 2.17 17.74 -9.31
N GLU A 52 1.47 18.77 -9.75
CA GLU A 52 1.54 20.13 -9.16
C GLU A 52 0.84 20.24 -7.81
N TRP A 53 -0.21 19.44 -7.61
CA TRP A 53 -0.95 19.38 -6.35
C TRP A 53 -0.48 18.23 -5.46
N SER A 54 0.27 17.27 -6.02
CA SER A 54 0.76 16.09 -5.33
C SER A 54 1.77 16.45 -4.24
N ASN A 55 1.41 16.13 -2.99
CA ASN A 55 2.34 16.23 -1.87
C ASN A 55 3.56 15.30 -2.01
N PHE A 56 3.50 14.25 -2.85
CA PHE A 56 4.69 13.44 -3.15
C PHE A 56 5.72 14.25 -3.93
N THR A 57 5.31 14.89 -5.03
CA THR A 57 6.22 15.73 -5.84
C THR A 57 6.79 16.84 -4.97
N LYS A 58 5.94 17.55 -4.22
CA LYS A 58 6.37 18.64 -3.33
C LYS A 58 7.39 18.17 -2.30
N TYR A 59 7.12 17.06 -1.61
CA TYR A 59 8.00 16.52 -0.57
C TYR A 59 9.38 16.14 -1.13
N PHE A 60 9.41 15.41 -2.25
CA PHE A 60 10.68 14.96 -2.84
C PHE A 60 11.46 16.09 -3.53
N ALA A 61 10.78 17.05 -4.16
CA ALA A 61 11.43 18.23 -4.73
C ALA A 61 12.05 19.10 -3.64
N GLN A 62 11.32 19.39 -2.56
CA GLN A 62 11.83 20.20 -1.43
C GLN A 62 13.00 19.55 -0.68
N ASN A 63 13.11 18.23 -0.72
CA ASN A 63 14.19 17.48 -0.06
C ASN A 63 15.17 16.86 -1.06
N PHE A 64 15.18 17.33 -2.32
CA PHE A 64 15.96 16.72 -3.41
C PHE A 64 17.44 16.61 -3.07
N GLU A 65 18.07 17.73 -2.70
CA GLU A 65 19.48 17.78 -2.31
C GLU A 65 19.75 17.05 -1.00
N ARG A 66 18.84 17.20 -0.02
CA ARG A 66 18.95 16.57 1.30
C ARG A 66 19.03 15.05 1.18
N PHE A 67 18.24 14.47 0.30
CA PHE A 67 18.22 13.03 0.03
C PHE A 67 19.28 12.61 -1.01
N GLY A 68 19.95 13.58 -1.64
CA GLY A 68 20.93 13.33 -2.68
C GLY A 68 20.34 12.61 -3.89
N ILE A 69 19.09 12.90 -4.23
CA ILE A 69 18.37 12.28 -5.34
C ILE A 69 19.07 12.66 -6.65
N LYS A 70 19.19 11.71 -7.58
CA LYS A 70 19.81 11.96 -8.89
C LYS A 70 18.83 12.64 -9.84
N LYS A 71 17.59 12.15 -9.85
CA LYS A 71 16.53 12.62 -10.75
C LYS A 71 15.17 12.28 -10.17
N LEU A 72 14.25 13.25 -10.20
CA LEU A 72 12.86 13.06 -9.85
C LEU A 72 12.01 13.18 -11.10
N ILE A 73 11.11 12.22 -11.30
CA ILE A 73 10.20 12.17 -12.45
C ILE A 73 8.78 12.05 -11.91
N SER A 74 7.92 13.02 -12.17
CA SER A 74 6.49 12.92 -11.87
C SER A 74 5.69 12.89 -13.16
N THR A 75 4.78 11.94 -13.32
CA THR A 75 3.92 11.85 -14.51
C THR A 75 2.47 12.09 -14.15
N SER A 76 1.69 12.69 -15.04
CA SER A 76 0.25 12.90 -14.92
C SER A 76 -0.56 12.24 -16.01
N TYR A 77 -1.80 11.88 -15.69
CA TYR A 77 -2.79 11.54 -16.70
C TYR A 77 -3.35 12.80 -17.38
N ALA A 78 -3.69 12.67 -18.67
CA ALA A 78 -4.49 13.66 -19.38
C ALA A 78 -5.82 13.90 -18.64
N SER A 79 -6.28 15.14 -18.57
CA SER A 79 -7.51 15.47 -17.83
C SER A 79 -8.73 14.72 -18.37
N ALA A 80 -8.81 14.46 -19.68
CA ALA A 80 -9.90 13.67 -20.29
C ALA A 80 -9.85 12.17 -19.97
N SER A 81 -8.67 11.62 -19.64
CA SER A 81 -8.50 10.22 -19.25
C SER A 81 -8.80 9.98 -17.77
N LYS A 82 -8.92 11.05 -16.97
CA LYS A 82 -9.36 10.96 -15.57
C LYS A 82 -10.83 10.55 -15.51
N LYS A 83 -11.19 9.79 -14.47
CA LYS A 83 -12.57 9.30 -14.29
C LYS A 83 -13.57 10.43 -14.04
N TYR A 84 -13.12 11.52 -13.43
CA TYR A 84 -13.90 12.73 -13.20
C TYR A 84 -13.29 13.89 -14.00
N LYS A 85 -14.14 14.55 -14.80
CA LYS A 85 -13.73 15.55 -15.78
C LYS A 85 -13.80 17.00 -15.28
N ASP A 86 -14.44 17.22 -14.14
CA ASP A 86 -14.65 18.57 -13.61
C ASP A 86 -13.67 18.85 -12.47
N GLY A 87 -12.79 19.84 -12.67
CA GLY A 87 -11.88 20.34 -11.64
C GLY A 87 -10.44 20.58 -12.05
N TYR A 88 -10.04 20.28 -13.30
CA TYR A 88 -8.70 20.70 -13.77
C TYR A 88 -8.67 22.22 -13.90
N GLN A 89 -8.06 22.86 -12.92
CA GLN A 89 -7.68 24.27 -12.98
C GLN A 89 -6.18 24.30 -13.26
N PRO A 90 -5.76 24.67 -14.50
CA PRO A 90 -4.35 24.80 -14.80
C PRO A 90 -3.77 25.84 -13.87
N THR A 91 -2.60 25.55 -13.30
CA THR A 91 -2.00 26.50 -12.36
C THR A 91 -1.41 27.68 -13.10
N TRP A 92 -1.06 28.72 -12.35
CA TRP A 92 -0.35 29.86 -12.91
C TRP A 92 1.01 29.45 -13.49
N PHE A 93 1.63 28.41 -12.93
CA PHE A 93 2.87 27.82 -13.44
C PHE A 93 2.67 27.24 -14.86
N GLU A 94 1.58 26.53 -15.12
CA GLU A 94 1.28 25.99 -16.45
C GLU A 94 0.91 27.08 -17.45
N THR A 95 -0.05 27.94 -17.10
CA THR A 95 -0.63 28.93 -18.02
C THR A 95 0.33 30.04 -18.43
N THR A 96 1.39 30.27 -17.66
CA THR A 96 2.44 31.26 -18.00
C THR A 96 3.55 30.68 -18.85
N ASP A 97 3.62 29.35 -19.00
CA ASP A 97 4.61 28.70 -19.84
C ASP A 97 4.25 28.85 -21.32
N SER A 98 5.23 29.22 -22.14
CA SER A 98 5.10 29.36 -23.59
C SER A 98 4.60 28.10 -24.31
N GLN A 99 4.81 26.92 -23.74
CA GLN A 99 4.39 25.66 -24.36
C GLN A 99 2.95 25.27 -24.04
N TYR A 100 2.28 25.99 -23.15
CA TYR A 100 0.92 25.67 -22.70
C TYR A 100 -0.10 25.74 -23.85
N ASP A 101 -0.94 24.73 -23.90
CA ASP A 101 -1.95 24.54 -24.93
C ASP A 101 -3.20 23.89 -24.32
N GLU A 102 -4.33 24.61 -24.40
CA GLU A 102 -5.61 24.21 -23.78
C GLU A 102 -6.17 22.90 -24.34
N ASP A 103 -5.92 22.62 -25.63
CA ASP A 103 -6.39 21.39 -26.26
C ASP A 103 -5.49 20.21 -25.86
N LYS A 104 -4.16 20.42 -25.89
CA LYS A 104 -3.20 19.37 -25.53
C LYS A 104 -3.28 18.98 -24.07
N THR A 105 -3.47 19.92 -23.15
CA THR A 105 -3.60 19.60 -21.71
C THR A 105 -4.79 18.70 -21.40
N THR A 106 -5.80 18.73 -22.27
CA THR A 106 -6.97 17.87 -22.14
C THR A 106 -6.71 16.44 -22.59
N ILE A 107 -5.84 16.24 -23.58
CA ILE A 107 -5.66 14.96 -24.29
C ILE A 107 -4.36 14.24 -23.93
N LEU A 108 -3.32 15.00 -23.55
CA LEU A 108 -1.99 14.51 -23.27
C LEU A 108 -1.71 14.55 -21.77
N GLY A 109 -1.07 13.49 -21.27
CA GLY A 109 -0.48 13.49 -19.93
C GLY A 109 0.74 14.42 -19.88
N LYS A 110 1.27 14.66 -18.69
CA LYS A 110 2.45 15.50 -18.50
C LYS A 110 3.55 14.73 -17.81
N ILE A 111 4.77 15.18 -18.05
CA ILE A 111 5.96 14.72 -17.32
C ILE A 111 6.63 15.95 -16.71
N PHE A 112 6.97 15.85 -15.44
CA PHE A 112 7.74 16.83 -14.70
C PHE A 112 9.06 16.17 -14.31
N THR A 113 10.17 16.82 -14.57
CA THR A 113 11.52 16.34 -14.29
C THR A 113 12.29 17.35 -13.48
N LEU A 114 13.01 16.86 -12.48
CA LEU A 114 13.95 17.64 -11.69
C LEU A 114 15.27 16.88 -11.60
N ASP A 115 16.33 17.40 -12.22
CA ASP A 115 17.67 16.82 -12.22
C ASP A 115 18.82 17.83 -12.27
N HIS A 116 18.53 19.13 -12.39
CA HIS A 116 19.52 20.21 -12.38
C HIS A 116 18.91 21.50 -11.84
N ASP A 117 19.77 22.42 -11.39
CA ASP A 117 19.41 23.78 -11.03
C ASP A 117 19.19 24.59 -12.31
N LYS A 118 17.94 24.99 -12.54
CA LYS A 118 17.48 25.78 -13.70
C LYS A 118 17.46 27.27 -13.37
N THR A 119 17.20 27.63 -12.11
CA THR A 119 17.14 29.03 -11.64
C THR A 119 18.53 29.66 -11.50
N GLY A 120 19.56 28.85 -11.31
CA GLY A 120 20.95 29.26 -11.11
C GLY A 120 21.24 29.80 -9.70
N ASP A 121 20.38 29.50 -8.72
CA ASP A 121 20.52 29.98 -7.35
C ASP A 121 21.44 29.07 -6.48
N GLY A 122 21.92 27.98 -7.06
CA GLY A 122 22.79 26.99 -6.43
C GLY A 122 22.05 25.92 -5.63
N LYS A 123 20.72 25.84 -5.73
CA LYS A 123 19.88 24.82 -5.13
C LYS A 123 19.03 24.14 -6.19
N ILE A 124 18.71 22.87 -5.97
CA ILE A 124 17.74 22.14 -6.79
C ILE A 124 16.46 21.95 -5.99
N ASP A 125 15.39 22.66 -6.35
CA ASP A 125 14.11 22.59 -5.65
C ASP A 125 12.87 22.57 -6.57
N ILE A 126 11.71 22.90 -6.02
CA ILE A 126 10.43 22.85 -6.74
C ILE A 126 10.35 23.89 -7.88
N GLU A 127 11.08 25.00 -7.77
CA GLU A 127 11.10 26.06 -8.78
C GLU A 127 11.91 25.66 -10.03
N ASP A 128 12.76 24.63 -9.93
CA ASP A 128 13.53 24.08 -11.04
C ASP A 128 12.80 22.96 -11.81
N LEU A 129 11.55 22.65 -11.44
CA LEU A 129 10.76 21.63 -12.15
C LEU A 129 10.57 22.01 -13.62
N ASP A 130 11.05 21.15 -14.51
CA ASP A 130 10.80 21.27 -15.94
C ASP A 130 9.65 20.34 -16.34
N TRP A 131 8.67 20.84 -17.09
CA TRP A 131 7.52 20.04 -17.49
C TRP A 131 7.37 19.98 -19.00
N HIS A 132 6.83 18.88 -19.52
CA HIS A 132 6.55 18.65 -20.94
C HIS A 132 5.27 17.82 -21.12
N TYR A 133 4.63 17.94 -22.28
CA TYR A 133 3.56 17.00 -22.66
C TYR A 133 4.13 15.63 -23.03
N LEU A 134 3.46 14.58 -22.56
CA LEU A 134 3.65 13.22 -23.05
C LEU A 134 3.05 13.06 -24.45
N GLN A 135 3.41 11.98 -25.15
CA GLN A 135 2.86 11.69 -26.48
C GLN A 135 1.44 11.12 -26.40
N ARG A 136 1.08 10.54 -25.25
CA ARG A 136 -0.25 9.98 -24.99
C ARG A 136 -0.79 10.51 -23.66
N ASP A 137 -1.77 9.82 -23.10
CA ASP A 137 -2.58 10.24 -21.98
C ASP A 137 -1.97 9.99 -20.59
N GLY A 138 -0.71 9.52 -20.52
CA GLY A 138 -0.04 9.25 -19.25
C GLY A 138 -0.41 7.92 -18.57
N ASP A 139 -1.17 7.03 -19.23
CA ASP A 139 -1.44 5.68 -18.66
C ASP A 139 -0.11 4.94 -18.41
N PHE A 140 0.09 4.44 -17.19
CA PHE A 140 1.29 3.68 -16.80
C PHE A 140 1.55 2.45 -17.69
N ARG A 141 0.51 1.93 -18.35
CA ARG A 141 0.61 0.81 -19.29
C ARG A 141 1.23 1.21 -20.63
N SER A 142 1.27 2.51 -20.95
CA SER A 142 1.83 3.04 -22.18
C SER A 142 3.33 2.74 -22.34
N LYS A 143 3.82 2.74 -23.57
CA LYS A 143 5.24 2.47 -23.85
C LYS A 143 6.15 3.58 -23.30
N GLU A 144 5.70 4.82 -23.36
CA GLU A 144 6.44 5.98 -22.85
C GLU A 144 6.61 5.93 -21.32
N VAL A 145 5.53 5.67 -20.56
CA VAL A 145 5.63 5.58 -19.09
C VAL A 145 6.39 4.33 -18.66
N LYS A 146 6.29 3.22 -19.40
CA LYS A 146 7.16 2.05 -19.18
C LYS A 146 8.64 2.36 -19.35
N LYS A 147 9.00 3.21 -20.32
CA LYS A 147 10.40 3.64 -20.49
C LYS A 147 10.89 4.44 -19.27
N LEU A 148 10.04 5.31 -18.74
CA LEU A 148 10.33 6.07 -17.50
C LEU A 148 10.46 5.14 -16.29
N ARG A 149 9.58 4.14 -16.17
CA ARG A 149 9.67 3.09 -15.16
C ARG A 149 11.00 2.35 -15.25
N ASP A 150 11.40 1.97 -16.45
CA ASP A 150 12.62 1.19 -16.66
C ASP A 150 13.87 2.02 -16.33
N GLU A 151 13.84 3.35 -16.52
CA GLU A 151 14.87 4.32 -16.09
C GLU A 151 14.90 4.54 -14.56
N ALA A 152 13.75 4.49 -13.90
CA ALA A 152 13.65 4.74 -12.47
C ALA A 152 14.20 3.59 -11.62
N ASP A 153 14.75 3.91 -10.46
CA ASP A 153 15.17 2.93 -9.46
C ASP A 153 14.03 2.62 -8.48
N ILE A 154 13.29 3.67 -8.08
CA ILE A 154 12.25 3.61 -7.04
C ILE A 154 10.94 4.23 -7.56
N ILE A 155 9.80 3.61 -7.25
CA ILE A 155 8.46 4.08 -7.63
C ILE A 155 7.64 4.36 -6.38
N ILE A 156 7.21 5.61 -6.17
CA ILE A 156 6.50 6.03 -4.96
C ILE A 156 5.20 6.73 -5.34
N THR A 157 4.04 6.22 -4.87
CA THR A 157 2.74 6.85 -5.20
C THR A 157 1.57 6.33 -4.35
N ASN A 158 0.43 7.02 -4.41
CA ASN A 158 -0.87 6.49 -4.04
C ASN A 158 -1.67 6.09 -5.30
N PRO A 159 -1.54 4.84 -5.80
CA PRO A 159 -2.28 4.43 -6.98
C PRO A 159 -3.77 4.31 -6.67
N PRO A 160 -4.67 4.53 -7.66
CA PRO A 160 -6.09 4.27 -7.48
C PRO A 160 -6.32 2.83 -6.99
N PHE A 161 -7.07 2.66 -5.89
CA PHE A 161 -7.23 1.34 -5.26
C PHE A 161 -7.85 0.30 -6.21
N SER A 162 -8.73 0.73 -7.11
CA SER A 162 -9.26 -0.10 -8.19
C SER A 162 -8.19 -0.68 -9.14
N LEU A 163 -7.07 -0.01 -9.33
CA LEU A 163 -5.96 -0.43 -10.22
C LEU A 163 -4.77 -1.03 -9.45
N PHE A 164 -4.82 -1.09 -8.12
CA PHE A 164 -3.71 -1.53 -7.27
C PHE A 164 -3.06 -2.85 -7.71
N ARG A 165 -3.87 -3.86 -8.08
CA ARG A 165 -3.35 -5.16 -8.54
C ARG A 165 -2.54 -5.05 -9.83
N GLU A 166 -3.06 -4.32 -10.79
CA GLU A 166 -2.42 -4.16 -12.10
C GLU A 166 -1.17 -3.28 -11.98
N PHE A 167 -1.25 -2.25 -11.14
CA PHE A 167 -0.15 -1.36 -10.84
C PHE A 167 1.00 -2.08 -10.13
N LEU A 168 0.70 -2.87 -9.09
CA LEU A 168 1.71 -3.68 -8.40
C LEU A 168 2.37 -4.69 -9.35
N ALA A 169 1.59 -5.36 -10.20
CA ALA A 169 2.15 -6.27 -11.20
C ALA A 169 3.08 -5.54 -12.18
N TRP A 170 2.74 -4.30 -12.57
CA TRP A 170 3.55 -3.47 -13.46
C TRP A 170 4.88 -3.04 -12.83
N ILE A 171 4.91 -2.76 -11.53
CA ILE A 171 6.14 -2.47 -10.76
C ILE A 171 6.99 -3.74 -10.64
N VAL A 172 6.40 -4.82 -10.11
CA VAL A 172 7.11 -6.07 -9.80
C VAL A 172 7.69 -6.71 -11.06
N GLN A 173 7.03 -6.58 -12.20
CA GLN A 173 7.56 -7.07 -13.48
C GLN A 173 8.89 -6.40 -13.88
N ALA A 174 9.12 -5.17 -13.43
CA ALA A 174 10.32 -4.40 -13.75
C ALA A 174 11.38 -4.42 -12.64
N ASP A 175 11.16 -5.22 -11.59
CA ASP A 175 12.10 -5.39 -10.47
C ASP A 175 12.54 -4.05 -9.84
N LYS A 176 11.55 -3.19 -9.57
CA LYS A 176 11.77 -1.86 -9.00
C LYS A 176 11.49 -1.85 -7.51
N ASP A 177 12.24 -1.02 -6.80
CA ASP A 177 11.89 -0.66 -5.45
C ASP A 177 10.65 0.24 -5.46
N PHE A 178 9.80 0.12 -4.45
CA PHE A 178 8.54 0.84 -4.43
C PHE A 178 8.01 1.10 -3.03
N LEU A 179 7.22 2.16 -2.95
CA LEU A 179 6.41 2.51 -1.79
C LEU A 179 5.05 2.99 -2.28
N ILE A 180 4.00 2.19 -2.06
CA ILE A 180 2.66 2.49 -2.55
C ILE A 180 1.60 2.40 -1.46
N ILE A 181 0.57 3.23 -1.55
CA ILE A 181 -0.57 3.15 -0.65
C ILE A 181 -1.60 2.15 -1.20
N GLY A 182 -2.18 1.35 -0.31
CA GLY A 182 -3.27 0.45 -0.65
C GLY A 182 -4.17 0.13 0.52
N ASN A 183 -5.21 -0.65 0.24
CA ASN A 183 -6.09 -1.18 1.27
C ASN A 183 -5.57 -2.54 1.78
N MET A 184 -5.61 -2.77 3.09
CA MET A 184 -5.19 -4.00 3.77
C MET A 184 -5.88 -5.26 3.22
N ASN A 185 -7.10 -5.13 2.66
CA ASN A 185 -7.78 -6.25 1.99
C ASN A 185 -6.98 -6.81 0.80
N ALA A 186 -6.07 -6.02 0.22
CA ALA A 186 -5.20 -6.45 -0.88
C ALA A 186 -4.29 -7.63 -0.49
N ILE A 187 -3.98 -7.83 0.79
CA ILE A 187 -3.17 -8.99 1.24
C ILE A 187 -3.77 -10.31 0.76
N THR A 188 -5.10 -10.41 0.70
CA THR A 188 -5.77 -11.65 0.31
C THR A 188 -5.72 -11.94 -1.19
N TYR A 189 -5.19 -11.03 -1.98
CA TYR A 189 -5.12 -11.15 -3.43
C TYR A 189 -4.07 -12.18 -3.83
N LYS A 190 -4.35 -12.90 -4.93
CA LYS A 190 -3.52 -14.02 -5.41
C LYS A 190 -2.12 -13.54 -5.79
N GLU A 191 -2.02 -12.31 -6.25
CA GLU A 191 -0.80 -11.66 -6.72
C GLU A 191 0.01 -11.02 -5.59
N VAL A 192 -0.65 -10.65 -4.48
CA VAL A 192 -0.06 -9.87 -3.37
C VAL A 192 0.49 -10.79 -2.28
N PHE A 193 -0.29 -11.79 -1.84
CA PHE A 193 0.12 -12.66 -0.73
C PHE A 193 1.45 -13.39 -0.96
N PRO A 194 1.73 -13.94 -2.16
CA PRO A 194 3.00 -14.60 -2.41
C PRO A 194 4.20 -13.68 -2.20
N LEU A 195 4.10 -12.40 -2.58
CA LEU A 195 5.18 -11.42 -2.37
C LEU A 195 5.45 -11.20 -0.89
N ILE A 196 4.40 -11.10 -0.07
CA ILE A 196 4.52 -10.96 1.38
C ILE A 196 5.17 -12.22 1.98
N LYS A 197 4.67 -13.39 1.60
CA LYS A 197 5.18 -14.67 2.08
C LYS A 197 6.65 -14.89 1.72
N GLU A 198 7.06 -14.47 0.53
CA GLU A 198 8.43 -14.59 0.02
C GLU A 198 9.35 -13.47 0.50
N ASN A 199 8.88 -12.57 1.39
CA ASN A 199 9.63 -11.41 1.86
C ASN A 199 10.10 -10.49 0.71
N LYS A 200 9.29 -10.35 -0.34
CA LYS A 200 9.50 -9.40 -1.45
C LYS A 200 8.65 -8.13 -1.31
N MET A 201 7.76 -8.10 -0.33
CA MET A 201 6.91 -6.95 -0.01
C MET A 201 6.45 -7.03 1.44
N TRP A 202 6.30 -5.89 2.10
CA TRP A 202 5.82 -5.77 3.48
C TRP A 202 5.06 -4.46 3.66
N PHE A 203 4.58 -4.25 4.89
CA PHE A 203 3.93 -3.01 5.27
C PHE A 203 4.92 -1.97 5.73
N GLY A 204 4.67 -0.73 5.35
CA GLY A 204 5.39 0.41 5.86
C GLY A 204 5.08 0.70 7.33
N PRO A 205 5.99 1.35 8.07
CA PRO A 205 5.93 1.46 9.52
C PRO A 205 4.97 2.54 10.06
N SER A 206 4.62 3.57 9.27
CA SER A 206 3.93 4.76 9.80
C SER A 206 2.42 4.59 10.00
N ILE A 207 1.79 3.70 9.23
CA ILE A 207 0.33 3.44 9.25
C ILE A 207 0.07 2.01 9.73
N SER A 208 -0.09 1.84 11.05
CA SER A 208 -0.36 0.53 11.67
C SER A 208 -1.77 0.38 12.26
N SER A 209 -2.59 1.44 12.24
CA SER A 209 -3.95 1.42 12.78
C SER A 209 -4.76 2.66 12.38
N GLY A 210 -6.08 2.57 12.54
CA GLY A 210 -7.00 3.68 12.38
C GLY A 210 -7.47 3.90 10.94
N ASP A 211 -8.43 4.80 10.83
CA ASP A 211 -8.89 5.32 9.55
C ASP A 211 -7.92 6.43 9.11
N ARG A 212 -7.81 6.67 7.81
CA ARG A 212 -7.00 7.78 7.27
C ARG A 212 -7.88 8.75 6.52
N GLU A 213 -7.60 10.03 6.71
CA GLU A 213 -8.30 11.12 6.05
C GLU A 213 -7.57 11.44 4.76
N PHE A 214 -8.29 11.35 3.66
CA PHE A 214 -7.82 11.75 2.35
C PHE A 214 -8.68 12.89 1.85
N GLN A 215 -8.03 13.91 1.28
CA GLN A 215 -8.75 14.93 0.55
C GLN A 215 -9.32 14.31 -0.73
N VAL A 216 -10.55 14.66 -1.05
CA VAL A 216 -11.27 14.25 -2.26
C VAL A 216 -11.66 15.48 -3.08
N PRO A 217 -11.89 15.33 -4.40
CA PRO A 217 -12.39 16.42 -5.24
C PRO A 217 -13.73 17.00 -4.72
N ASP A 218 -13.99 18.28 -5.00
CA ASP A 218 -15.17 18.99 -4.49
C ASP A 218 -16.49 18.35 -4.92
N ASN A 219 -16.54 17.74 -6.10
CA ASN A 219 -17.74 17.07 -6.62
C ASN A 219 -17.89 15.62 -6.15
N TYR A 220 -17.05 15.13 -5.23
CA TYR A 220 -17.12 13.76 -4.74
C TYR A 220 -18.47 13.52 -4.01
N PRO A 221 -19.24 12.48 -4.37
CA PRO A 221 -20.50 12.18 -3.72
C PRO A 221 -20.26 11.69 -2.27
N ILE A 222 -20.73 12.48 -1.31
CA ILE A 222 -20.54 12.20 0.12
C ILE A 222 -21.49 11.07 0.56
N ASN A 223 -21.11 9.84 0.24
CA ASN A 223 -21.84 8.61 0.62
C ASN A 223 -21.09 7.82 1.70
N ALA A 224 -19.94 8.31 2.17
CA ALA A 224 -19.09 7.62 3.14
C ALA A 224 -19.49 7.96 4.58
N ALA A 225 -19.42 6.97 5.48
CA ALA A 225 -19.84 7.10 6.87
C ALA A 225 -18.96 8.05 7.73
N GLY A 226 -17.79 8.45 7.24
CA GLY A 226 -16.90 9.39 7.91
C GLY A 226 -16.34 10.39 6.90
N TRP A 227 -16.77 11.64 7.01
CA TRP A 227 -16.29 12.75 6.20
C TRP A 227 -16.24 14.03 7.03
N ARG A 228 -15.40 14.98 6.61
CA ARG A 228 -15.39 16.34 7.16
C ARG A 228 -15.10 17.35 6.05
N ILE A 229 -15.46 18.60 6.31
CA ILE A 229 -15.02 19.76 5.53
C ILE A 229 -14.12 20.59 6.46
N ASP A 230 -13.00 21.08 5.96
CA ASP A 230 -12.13 21.98 6.72
C ASP A 230 -12.54 23.45 6.57
N GLU A 231 -11.79 24.35 7.20
CA GLU A 231 -12.07 25.80 7.21
C GLU A 231 -11.95 26.43 5.81
N GLU A 232 -11.22 25.80 4.89
CA GLU A 232 -11.02 26.23 3.50
C GLU A 232 -12.06 25.63 2.55
N GLY A 233 -13.03 24.85 3.06
CA GLY A 233 -14.07 24.22 2.25
C GLY A 233 -13.65 22.89 1.60
N ARG A 234 -12.43 22.39 1.85
CA ARG A 234 -11.92 21.14 1.26
C ARG A 234 -12.57 19.93 1.93
N LYS A 235 -12.98 18.95 1.10
CA LYS A 235 -13.64 17.72 1.55
C LYS A 235 -12.64 16.62 1.87
N PHE A 236 -12.84 15.94 3.00
CA PHE A 236 -12.02 14.81 3.44
C PHE A 236 -12.88 13.58 3.72
N LEU A 237 -12.43 12.40 3.29
CA LEU A 237 -13.04 11.11 3.59
C LEU A 237 -12.15 10.25 4.47
N ARG A 238 -12.77 9.52 5.41
CA ARG A 238 -12.09 8.53 6.26
C ARG A 238 -12.15 7.14 5.65
N ILE A 239 -11.00 6.63 5.25
CA ILE A 239 -10.85 5.29 4.67
C ILE A 239 -10.26 4.34 5.71
N LYS A 240 -10.94 3.20 5.89
CA LYS A 240 -10.51 2.16 6.83
C LYS A 240 -9.47 1.24 6.21
N GLY A 241 -8.48 0.86 7.02
CA GLY A 241 -7.54 -0.20 6.67
C GLY A 241 -6.58 0.17 5.56
N VAL A 242 -6.23 1.45 5.43
CA VAL A 242 -5.15 1.89 4.56
C VAL A 242 -3.80 1.47 5.14
N ARG A 243 -2.87 1.06 4.27
CA ARG A 243 -1.48 0.71 4.59
C ARG A 243 -0.55 1.15 3.47
N TRP A 244 0.70 1.45 3.85
CA TRP A 244 1.82 1.47 2.92
C TRP A 244 2.22 0.04 2.59
N PHE A 245 2.48 -0.25 1.33
CA PHE A 245 3.08 -1.47 0.82
C PHE A 245 4.41 -1.10 0.19
N THR A 246 5.47 -1.80 0.57
CA THR A 246 6.82 -1.46 0.16
C THR A 246 7.67 -2.72 0.04
N ASN A 247 8.76 -2.63 -0.69
CA ASN A 247 9.89 -3.57 -0.62
C ASN A 247 11.19 -2.86 -0.17
N ILE A 248 11.10 -1.60 0.25
CA ILE A 248 12.19 -0.83 0.85
C ILE A 248 12.27 -1.16 2.34
N ASP A 249 13.47 -1.43 2.82
CA ASP A 249 13.69 -1.97 4.16
C ASP A 249 13.62 -0.89 5.25
N HIS A 250 13.16 -1.25 6.44
CA HIS A 250 12.99 -0.30 7.54
C HIS A 250 13.17 -0.94 8.91
N GLY A 251 13.65 -0.17 9.89
CA GLY A 251 14.05 -0.71 11.19
C GLY A 251 12.94 -1.47 11.93
N ARG A 252 11.68 -1.02 11.82
CA ARG A 252 10.53 -1.69 12.47
C ARG A 252 10.34 -3.15 12.01
N ARG A 253 10.77 -3.51 10.80
CA ARG A 253 10.70 -4.87 10.26
C ARG A 253 11.60 -5.84 11.04
N HIS A 254 12.70 -5.35 11.59
CA HIS A 254 13.68 -6.16 12.32
C HIS A 254 13.53 -6.05 13.83
N GLN A 255 12.33 -5.68 14.32
CA GLN A 255 12.04 -5.60 15.75
C GLN A 255 11.23 -6.83 16.19
N PRO A 256 11.86 -7.83 16.82
CA PRO A 256 11.15 -8.98 17.35
C PRO A 256 10.10 -8.56 18.37
N LEU A 257 8.96 -9.26 18.36
CA LEU A 257 7.94 -9.11 19.37
C LEU A 257 8.43 -9.70 20.70
N PRO A 258 8.26 -9.00 21.84
CA PRO A 258 8.41 -9.60 23.15
C PRO A 258 7.24 -10.56 23.39
N LEU A 259 7.55 -11.84 23.60
CA LEU A 259 6.55 -12.90 23.74
C LEU A 259 6.59 -13.51 25.14
N MET A 260 5.42 -13.93 25.60
CA MET A 260 5.24 -14.71 26.83
C MET A 260 5.09 -16.19 26.48
N SER A 261 5.39 -17.10 27.41
CA SER A 261 5.02 -18.51 27.28
C SER A 261 3.49 -18.67 27.20
N MET A 262 3.00 -19.83 26.74
CA MET A 262 1.57 -20.16 26.75
C MET A 262 0.97 -20.02 28.16
N LYS A 263 1.68 -20.50 29.19
CA LYS A 263 1.24 -20.43 30.59
C LYS A 263 1.12 -18.99 31.08
N GLU A 264 2.11 -18.16 30.78
CA GLU A 264 2.10 -16.74 31.13
C GLU A 264 1.02 -15.98 30.38
N ASN A 265 0.83 -16.26 29.08
CA ASN A 265 -0.24 -15.68 28.29
C ASN A 265 -1.61 -15.96 28.91
N LEU A 266 -1.91 -17.22 29.26
CA LEU A 266 -3.18 -17.59 29.90
C LEU A 266 -3.37 -16.92 31.27
N LYS A 267 -2.29 -16.65 32.00
CA LYS A 267 -2.33 -16.04 33.34
C LYS A 267 -2.42 -14.50 33.30
N PHE A 268 -1.68 -13.85 32.42
CA PHE A 268 -1.45 -12.40 32.46
C PHE A 268 -2.05 -11.64 31.28
N ASN A 269 -2.32 -12.30 30.15
CA ASN A 269 -2.88 -11.62 28.98
C ASN A 269 -4.37 -11.32 29.20
N LYS A 270 -4.69 -10.04 29.39
CA LYS A 270 -6.07 -9.54 29.58
C LYS A 270 -7.03 -10.00 28.47
N LYS A 271 -6.54 -10.22 27.25
CA LYS A 271 -7.35 -10.65 26.09
C LYS A 271 -7.64 -12.16 26.07
N LEU A 272 -6.93 -12.96 26.87
CA LEU A 272 -7.17 -14.40 27.04
C LEU A 272 -7.86 -14.73 28.38
N ARG A 273 -8.26 -13.72 29.15
CA ARG A 273 -8.87 -13.92 30.48
C ARG A 273 -10.08 -14.87 30.38
N GLY A 274 -10.07 -15.91 31.22
CA GLY A 274 -11.12 -16.92 31.27
C GLY A 274 -10.91 -18.11 30.32
N LYS A 275 -9.86 -18.10 29.49
CA LYS A 275 -9.45 -19.29 28.73
C LYS A 275 -8.53 -20.17 29.57
N THR A 276 -8.73 -21.47 29.49
CA THR A 276 -7.91 -22.49 30.16
C THR A 276 -6.82 -23.05 29.25
N SER A 277 -7.01 -22.96 27.93
CA SER A 277 -6.06 -23.43 26.92
C SER A 277 -6.21 -22.63 25.61
N TYR A 278 -5.22 -22.80 24.73
CA TYR A 278 -5.33 -22.39 23.33
C TYR A 278 -6.24 -23.36 22.57
N VAL A 279 -6.93 -22.86 21.56
CA VAL A 279 -7.91 -23.63 20.80
C VAL A 279 -7.28 -24.05 19.48
N HIS A 280 -7.43 -25.32 19.09
CA HIS A 280 -7.02 -25.81 17.78
C HIS A 280 -8.11 -25.56 16.74
N TYR A 281 -7.72 -25.42 15.48
CA TYR A 281 -8.68 -25.38 14.38
C TYR A 281 -9.20 -26.79 14.04
N ASP A 282 -10.46 -26.87 13.63
CA ASP A 282 -11.07 -28.15 13.22
C ASP A 282 -10.52 -28.62 11.85
N ASN A 283 -10.09 -27.66 11.02
CA ASN A 283 -9.74 -27.88 9.63
C ASN A 283 -8.27 -27.60 9.27
N TYR A 284 -7.44 -27.23 10.25
CA TYR A 284 -6.01 -26.98 10.08
C TYR A 284 -5.25 -27.51 11.31
N ASP A 285 -4.06 -28.06 11.10
CA ASP A 285 -3.16 -28.42 12.19
C ASP A 285 -2.40 -27.17 12.69
N ALA A 286 -3.13 -26.32 13.39
CA ALA A 286 -2.65 -25.07 13.95
C ALA A 286 -3.54 -24.61 15.11
N ILE A 287 -2.99 -23.75 15.97
CA ILE A 287 -3.76 -23.10 17.04
C ILE A 287 -4.28 -21.72 16.62
N GLU A 288 -5.43 -21.34 17.17
CA GLU A 288 -6.04 -20.03 17.04
C GLU A 288 -5.40 -19.03 18.00
N ILE A 289 -4.74 -18.04 17.42
CA ILE A 289 -4.18 -16.89 18.15
C ILE A 289 -5.09 -15.68 17.89
N PRO A 290 -5.95 -15.32 18.87
CA PRO A 290 -6.95 -14.28 18.64
C PRO A 290 -6.34 -12.87 18.52
N PHE A 291 -5.15 -12.64 19.09
CA PHE A 291 -4.47 -11.35 19.12
C PHE A 291 -2.95 -11.52 18.98
N THR A 292 -2.26 -10.58 18.33
CA THR A 292 -0.80 -10.64 18.13
C THR A 292 -0.01 -10.73 19.44
N ASN A 293 -0.47 -10.10 20.53
CA ASN A 293 0.21 -10.18 21.83
C ASN A 293 -0.08 -11.49 22.59
N ALA A 294 -0.86 -12.40 22.02
CA ALA A 294 -1.16 -13.72 22.57
C ALA A 294 -0.33 -14.82 21.88
N ILE A 295 0.60 -14.46 20.98
CA ILE A 295 1.53 -15.41 20.38
C ILE A 295 2.46 -15.93 21.50
N PRO A 296 2.50 -17.26 21.72
CA PRO A 296 3.40 -17.85 22.70
C PRO A 296 4.84 -17.95 22.17
N SER A 297 5.84 -17.83 23.06
CA SER A 297 7.26 -18.06 22.74
C SER A 297 7.65 -19.54 22.69
N ASP A 298 6.87 -20.40 23.34
CA ASP A 298 7.17 -21.81 23.61
C ASP A 298 6.30 -22.79 22.81
N TYR A 299 5.67 -22.33 21.73
CA TYR A 299 4.88 -23.17 20.82
C TYR A 299 5.57 -23.28 19.47
N ASP A 300 6.15 -24.45 19.20
CA ASP A 300 6.98 -24.68 18.01
C ASP A 300 6.18 -24.89 16.72
N ASP A 301 4.88 -25.19 16.79
CA ASP A 301 4.06 -25.55 15.65
C ASP A 301 3.33 -24.35 15.04
N ILE A 302 2.43 -24.61 14.08
CA ILE A 302 1.78 -23.57 13.27
C ILE A 302 0.71 -22.85 14.09
N MET A 303 0.68 -21.53 13.95
CA MET A 303 -0.22 -20.63 14.64
C MET A 303 -0.98 -19.78 13.63
N GLY A 304 -2.30 -19.68 13.77
CA GLY A 304 -3.11 -18.76 12.99
C GLY A 304 -3.30 -17.44 13.71
N VAL A 305 -2.66 -16.38 13.23
CA VAL A 305 -2.71 -15.02 13.79
C VAL A 305 -3.63 -14.10 12.97
N PRO A 306 -4.11 -12.97 13.52
CA PRO A 306 -4.89 -12.00 12.76
C PRO A 306 -4.09 -11.40 11.60
N ILE A 307 -4.75 -10.97 10.52
CA ILE A 307 -4.09 -10.34 9.37
C ILE A 307 -3.29 -9.08 9.76
N SER A 308 -3.75 -8.32 10.75
CA SER A 308 -3.04 -7.15 11.29
C SER A 308 -1.71 -7.49 11.99
N PHE A 309 -1.40 -8.78 12.19
CA PHE A 309 -0.07 -9.21 12.61
C PHE A 309 1.04 -8.71 11.66
N LEU A 310 0.75 -8.56 10.37
CA LEU A 310 1.72 -8.11 9.38
C LEU A 310 2.29 -6.71 9.67
N ASP A 311 1.57 -5.86 10.41
CA ASP A 311 2.08 -4.56 10.90
C ASP A 311 3.26 -4.71 11.89
N LYS A 312 3.47 -5.92 12.42
CA LYS A 312 4.51 -6.25 13.41
C LYS A 312 5.31 -7.50 13.02
N TYR A 313 5.21 -7.91 11.77
CA TYR A 313 5.89 -9.11 11.30
C TYR A 313 7.40 -8.85 11.20
N CYS A 314 8.16 -9.67 11.92
CA CYS A 314 9.61 -9.71 11.87
C CYS A 314 10.03 -11.02 11.17
N PRO A 315 10.69 -10.93 9.98
CA PRO A 315 11.06 -12.12 9.20
C PRO A 315 12.14 -12.96 9.87
N GLU A 316 12.92 -12.40 10.79
CA GLU A 316 13.89 -13.13 11.62
C GLU A 316 13.20 -13.96 12.71
N GLN A 317 12.06 -13.50 13.22
CA GLN A 317 11.34 -14.18 14.29
C GLN A 317 10.33 -15.22 13.77
N PHE A 318 9.68 -14.96 12.64
CA PHE A 318 8.59 -15.80 12.14
C PHE A 318 8.74 -16.20 10.67
N GLU A 319 8.30 -17.40 10.34
CA GLU A 319 8.03 -17.88 8.98
C GLU A 319 6.53 -17.70 8.68
N ILE A 320 6.19 -17.06 7.55
CA ILE A 320 4.83 -17.10 7.01
C ILE A 320 4.65 -18.40 6.22
N VAL A 321 3.80 -19.29 6.71
CA VAL A 321 3.50 -20.56 6.06
C VAL A 321 2.48 -20.37 4.94
N TRP A 322 1.32 -19.78 5.25
CA TRP A 322 0.27 -19.46 4.27
C TRP A 322 -0.78 -18.51 4.86
N GLN A 323 -1.82 -18.16 4.09
CA GLN A 323 -3.03 -17.50 4.60
C GLN A 323 -4.18 -18.50 4.65
N ALA A 324 -5.05 -18.38 5.65
CA ALA A 324 -6.35 -19.05 5.69
C ALA A 324 -7.45 -18.00 5.49
N SER A 325 -7.68 -17.63 4.23
CA SER A 325 -8.73 -16.73 3.76
C SER A 325 -9.58 -17.48 2.74
N GLY A 326 -10.82 -17.08 2.47
CA GLY A 326 -11.81 -17.91 1.71
C GLY A 326 -11.44 -18.34 0.27
N ASN A 327 -10.22 -18.09 -0.19
CA ASN A 327 -9.69 -18.62 -1.46
C ASN A 327 -8.50 -19.57 -1.27
N THR A 328 -8.09 -19.88 -0.04
CA THR A 328 -6.91 -20.69 0.28
C THR A 328 -6.94 -22.05 -0.39
N ARG A 329 -8.08 -22.74 -0.44
CA ARG A 329 -8.22 -24.04 -1.11
C ARG A 329 -7.89 -23.97 -2.60
N ALA A 330 -8.18 -22.84 -3.25
CA ALA A 330 -7.92 -22.63 -4.67
C ALA A 330 -6.51 -22.10 -4.95
N SER A 331 -5.94 -21.31 -4.04
CA SER A 331 -4.64 -20.64 -4.25
C SER A 331 -3.45 -21.39 -3.65
N ALA A 332 -3.66 -22.23 -2.64
CA ALA A 332 -2.58 -22.94 -1.97
C ALA A 332 -2.02 -24.10 -2.80
N PRO A 333 -0.69 -24.22 -2.94
CA PRO A 333 -0.08 -25.43 -3.48
C PRO A 333 -0.45 -26.67 -2.66
N LYS A 334 -0.65 -27.82 -3.31
CA LYS A 334 -0.99 -29.10 -2.63
C LYS A 334 -0.04 -29.45 -1.48
N LYS A 335 1.27 -29.17 -1.64
CA LYS A 335 2.28 -29.36 -0.60
C LYS A 335 2.02 -28.54 0.67
N ILE A 336 1.50 -27.31 0.51
CA ILE A 336 1.16 -26.44 1.63
C ILE A 336 -0.08 -26.97 2.34
N LEU A 337 -1.14 -27.36 1.61
CA LEU A 337 -2.33 -27.96 2.21
C LEU A 337 -2.00 -29.25 2.98
N LYS A 338 -1.08 -30.07 2.46
CA LYS A 338 -0.58 -31.26 3.16
C LYS A 338 0.22 -30.90 4.42
N ARG A 339 1.14 -29.91 4.35
CA ARG A 339 1.89 -29.40 5.52
C ARG A 339 0.96 -28.87 6.60
N LEU A 340 -0.16 -28.28 6.22
CA LEU A 340 -1.16 -27.71 7.12
C LEU A 340 -2.21 -28.72 7.60
N ASN A 341 -2.14 -29.98 7.12
CA ASN A 341 -3.15 -31.02 7.33
C ASN A 341 -4.59 -30.51 7.08
N TYR A 342 -4.76 -29.70 6.03
CA TYR A 342 -6.03 -29.03 5.77
C TYR A 342 -7.14 -30.04 5.43
N ARG A 343 -8.30 -29.89 6.06
CA ARG A 343 -9.50 -30.69 5.81
C ARG A 343 -10.63 -29.77 5.38
N SER A 344 -11.28 -30.05 4.24
CA SER A 344 -12.38 -29.19 3.80
C SER A 344 -13.52 -29.25 4.82
N HIS A 345 -14.11 -28.09 5.11
CA HIS A 345 -15.29 -27.97 5.95
C HIS A 345 -16.38 -27.17 5.21
N SER A 346 -17.66 -27.52 5.38
CA SER A 346 -18.76 -26.86 4.65
C SER A 346 -18.79 -25.35 4.86
N GLU A 347 -18.51 -24.91 6.09
CA GLU A 347 -18.51 -23.50 6.50
C GLU A 347 -17.22 -22.73 6.19
N ASP A 348 -16.16 -23.39 5.70
CA ASP A 348 -14.84 -22.74 5.54
C ASP A 348 -14.80 -21.73 4.39
N ARG A 349 -15.83 -21.70 3.55
CA ARG A 349 -15.91 -20.87 2.33
C ARG A 349 -14.62 -20.89 1.54
N GLY A 350 -14.05 -22.06 1.27
CA GLY A 350 -12.87 -22.19 0.42
C GLY A 350 -11.54 -22.02 1.16
N GLY A 351 -11.52 -22.18 2.48
CA GLY A 351 -10.29 -22.33 3.26
C GLY A 351 -10.07 -21.34 4.40
N CYS A 352 -11.10 -20.63 4.88
CA CYS A 352 -11.01 -19.99 6.19
C CYS A 352 -10.87 -21.03 7.31
N THR A 353 -10.28 -20.64 8.43
CA THR A 353 -10.18 -21.46 9.63
C THR A 353 -11.55 -21.66 10.32
N ILE A 354 -11.74 -22.83 10.92
CA ILE A 354 -12.94 -23.23 11.68
C ILE A 354 -12.55 -23.52 13.11
N VAL A 355 -13.33 -22.99 14.06
CA VAL A 355 -13.23 -23.28 15.49
C VAL A 355 -14.61 -23.70 15.99
N ASN A 356 -14.73 -24.89 16.57
CA ASN A 356 -15.99 -25.41 17.11
C ASN A 356 -17.13 -25.35 16.08
N GLY A 357 -16.85 -25.76 14.84
CA GLY A 357 -17.79 -25.75 13.70
C GLY A 357 -18.11 -24.37 13.14
N LYS A 358 -17.54 -23.29 13.69
CA LYS A 358 -17.80 -21.90 13.25
C LYS A 358 -16.61 -21.30 12.53
N ARG A 359 -16.88 -20.64 11.41
CA ARG A 359 -15.87 -19.92 10.63
C ARG A 359 -15.34 -18.72 11.39
N THR A 360 -14.02 -18.56 11.40
CA THR A 360 -13.36 -17.37 11.93
C THR A 360 -13.11 -16.32 10.84
N TYR A 361 -12.60 -15.15 11.23
CA TYR A 361 -12.01 -14.21 10.27
C TYR A 361 -10.76 -14.80 9.61
N GLY A 362 -10.32 -14.20 8.51
CA GLY A 362 -9.11 -14.62 7.81
C GLY A 362 -7.88 -14.57 8.72
N ARG A 363 -7.02 -15.59 8.60
CA ARG A 363 -5.81 -15.74 9.42
C ARG A 363 -4.55 -15.81 8.56
N ILE A 364 -3.43 -15.38 9.12
CA ILE A 364 -2.10 -15.70 8.59
C ILE A 364 -1.56 -16.86 9.42
N LEU A 365 -1.15 -17.93 8.75
CA LEU A 365 -0.55 -19.10 9.37
C LEU A 365 0.95 -18.88 9.44
N ILE A 366 1.49 -18.80 10.65
CA ILE A 366 2.91 -18.53 10.93
C ILE A 366 3.52 -19.65 11.77
N LYS A 367 4.85 -19.70 11.79
CA LYS A 367 5.65 -20.55 12.68
C LYS A 367 6.84 -19.74 13.20
N HIS A 368 7.37 -20.03 14.38
CA HIS A 368 8.66 -19.45 14.80
C HIS A 368 9.79 -19.89 13.88
N ARG A 369 10.72 -18.98 13.60
CA ARG A 369 12.02 -19.38 13.06
C ARG A 369 12.90 -19.87 14.21
N LYS A 370 13.59 -20.98 13.94
CA LYS A 370 14.60 -21.55 14.85
C LYS A 370 15.98 -21.16 14.37
#